data_AF-A0A261DA16-F1
#
_entry.id   AF-A0A261DA16-F1
#
_cell.length_a   1.000
_cell.length_b   1.000
_cell.length_c   1.000
_cell.angle_alpha   90.00
_cell.angle_beta   90.00
_cell.angle_gamma   90.00
#
_symmetry.space_group_name_H-M   'P 1'
#
loop_
_entity.id
_entity.type
_entity.pdbx_description
1 polymer ?
#
loop_
_entity_poly.entity_id
_entity_poly.type
_entity_poly.pdbx_seq_one_letter_code
_entity_poly.pdbx_strand_id
1 'polypeptide(L)'
;MIVNLKWWVVPMGNAGEQAEHDRTPAKHAETGSGKPLMASTVDGNWKLYRVAFDESVRTLEQQFQELSSLRQRLVQYLAFVVTATAFLVGSSLSRSAELVTRDALFYVIAGTGTTLVAVTIVLTGITLLPSATRMATRASAKVIISNHIERDVPPVSEGQLLRTLAKYNDKARVSNNAKLKLVRNLYVGAIVCGALQLTVWIVLVWLRT
;
A
#
# COMPACT_ATOMS: atom_id res chain seq x y z
N MET A 1 -15.01 25.37 12.54
CA MET A 1 -14.44 25.50 11.18
C MET A 1 -14.64 24.16 10.48
N ILE A 2 -15.66 24.06 9.63
CA ILE A 2 -16.14 22.81 9.01
C ILE A 2 -15.48 22.70 7.64
N VAL A 3 -14.55 21.75 7.48
CA VAL A 3 -13.91 21.50 6.18
C VAL A 3 -14.74 20.47 5.41
N ASN A 4 -15.40 20.98 4.38
CA ASN A 4 -16.24 20.26 3.43
C ASN A 4 -15.34 19.63 2.34
N LEU A 5 -15.02 18.33 2.44
CA LEU A 5 -14.29 17.59 1.40
C LEU A 5 -15.27 17.03 0.35
N LYS A 6 -15.70 17.90 -0.55
CA LYS A 6 -16.40 17.57 -1.80
C LYS A 6 -15.36 17.22 -2.88
N TRP A 7 -15.38 15.97 -3.34
CA TRP A 7 -14.89 15.42 -4.62
C TRP A 7 -13.52 15.84 -5.18
N TRP A 8 -12.66 14.83 -5.41
CA TRP A 8 -11.83 14.78 -6.61
C TRP A 8 -11.99 13.40 -7.26
N VAL A 9 -12.66 13.40 -8.41
CA VAL A 9 -12.64 12.32 -9.40
C VAL A 9 -11.32 12.48 -10.15
N VAL A 10 -10.43 11.50 -10.05
CA VAL A 10 -9.25 11.42 -10.92
C VAL A 10 -9.58 10.44 -12.05
N PRO A 11 -9.53 10.86 -13.32
CA PRO A 11 -9.71 9.96 -14.45
C PRO A 11 -8.53 8.99 -14.52
N MET A 12 -8.82 7.68 -14.62
CA MET A 12 -7.79 6.68 -14.93
C MET A 12 -7.35 6.88 -16.38
N GLY A 13 -6.22 7.57 -16.56
CA GLY A 13 -5.50 7.67 -17.82
C GLY A 13 -4.82 6.34 -18.15
N ASN A 14 -5.20 5.81 -19.30
CA ASN A 14 -4.61 4.66 -20.00
C ASN A 14 -3.25 5.09 -20.58
N ALA A 15 -2.15 4.39 -20.28
CA ALA A 15 -0.87 4.59 -20.95
C ALA A 15 0.09 3.38 -20.80
N GLY A 16 0.33 2.71 -21.94
CA GLY A 16 1.52 1.92 -22.32
C GLY A 16 1.82 0.66 -21.49
N GLU A 17 1.67 -0.58 -21.96
CA GLU A 17 2.06 -1.19 -23.25
C GLU A 17 3.55 -1.09 -23.59
N GLN A 18 4.15 -2.28 -23.81
CA GLN A 18 5.51 -2.66 -24.28
C GLN A 18 6.61 -2.76 -23.19
N ALA A 19 7.38 -3.84 -23.04
CA ALA A 19 7.66 -5.05 -23.83
C ALA A 19 8.05 -6.20 -22.85
N GLU A 20 7.49 -7.40 -22.95
CA GLU A 20 7.96 -8.52 -23.78
C GLU A 20 9.42 -8.94 -23.47
N HIS A 21 9.57 -9.88 -22.53
CA HIS A 21 10.67 -10.84 -22.57
C HIS A 21 10.15 -12.22 -22.16
N ASP A 22 9.69 -12.92 -23.19
CA ASP A 22 9.79 -14.35 -23.43
C ASP A 22 10.31 -15.22 -22.28
N ARG A 23 9.38 -15.91 -21.60
CA ARG A 23 9.55 -17.28 -21.08
C ARG A 23 8.22 -18.00 -21.17
N THR A 24 8.02 -18.71 -22.26
CA THR A 24 7.08 -19.84 -22.29
C THR A 24 7.63 -20.96 -21.41
N PRO A 25 6.82 -21.46 -20.45
CA PRO A 25 6.70 -22.91 -20.36
C PRO A 25 5.23 -23.35 -20.31
N ALA A 26 4.93 -24.32 -21.16
CA ALA A 26 3.83 -25.28 -21.09
C ALA A 26 2.43 -24.72 -20.77
N LYS A 27 1.71 -24.37 -21.83
CA LYS A 27 0.25 -24.54 -21.89
C LYS A 27 -0.10 -26.02 -21.65
N HIS A 28 -0.21 -26.43 -20.39
CA HIS A 28 -1.14 -27.49 -20.04
C HIS A 28 -2.53 -26.87 -20.01
N ALA A 29 -3.13 -26.82 -21.19
CA ALA A 29 -4.57 -26.70 -21.32
C ALA A 29 -5.19 -27.97 -20.69
N GLU A 30 -5.38 -27.95 -19.37
CA GLU A 30 -6.43 -28.75 -18.76
C GLU A 30 -7.76 -28.20 -19.27
N THR A 31 -8.14 -28.73 -20.43
CA THR A 31 -9.51 -28.75 -20.95
C THR A 31 -10.29 -29.72 -20.07
N GLY A 32 -10.31 -29.47 -18.77
CA GLY A 32 -11.15 -30.16 -17.82
C GLY A 32 -12.57 -29.72 -18.12
N SER A 33 -13.26 -30.51 -18.93
CA SER A 33 -14.71 -30.54 -19.01
C SER A 33 -15.24 -30.73 -17.59
N GLY A 34 -15.41 -29.62 -16.87
CA GLY A 34 -15.91 -29.57 -15.52
C GLY A 34 -17.37 -29.98 -15.54
N LYS A 35 -17.61 -31.29 -15.48
CA LYS A 35 -18.92 -31.80 -15.07
C LYS A 35 -19.30 -31.01 -13.82
N PRO A 36 -20.48 -30.36 -13.76
CA PRO A 36 -20.92 -29.69 -12.55
C PRO A 36 -20.81 -30.71 -11.42
N LEU A 37 -19.94 -30.44 -10.46
CA LEU A 37 -19.82 -31.27 -9.26
C LEU A 37 -21.22 -31.45 -8.72
N MET A 38 -21.71 -32.70 -8.72
CA MET A 38 -23.03 -33.01 -8.20
C MET A 38 -23.15 -32.41 -6.80
N ALA A 39 -24.28 -31.78 -6.49
CA ALA A 39 -24.48 -31.06 -5.23
C ALA A 39 -24.09 -31.90 -3.99
N SER A 40 -24.26 -33.22 -4.07
CA SER A 40 -23.84 -34.19 -3.04
C SER A 40 -22.34 -34.18 -2.71
N THR A 41 -21.46 -33.89 -3.68
CA THR A 41 -20.00 -33.85 -3.46
C THR A 41 -19.54 -32.54 -2.79
N VAL A 42 -20.29 -31.45 -3.01
CA VAL A 42 -20.00 -30.16 -2.36
C VAL A 42 -20.37 -30.22 -0.87
N ASP A 43 -21.46 -30.91 -0.56
CA ASP A 43 -21.95 -31.06 0.82
C ASP A 43 -21.08 -32.02 1.63
N GLY A 44 -20.58 -33.10 1.02
CA GLY A 44 -19.64 -34.02 1.68
C GLY A 44 -18.30 -33.36 2.07
N ASN A 45 -17.91 -32.28 1.38
CA ASN A 45 -16.61 -31.62 1.54
C ASN A 45 -16.65 -30.30 2.33
N TRP A 46 -17.73 -30.02 3.06
CA TRP A 46 -17.90 -28.76 3.80
C TRP A 46 -16.74 -28.44 4.75
N LYS A 47 -16.14 -29.46 5.39
CA LYS A 47 -14.97 -29.29 6.28
C LYS A 47 -13.76 -28.70 5.56
N LEU A 48 -13.50 -29.12 4.31
CA LEU A 48 -12.40 -28.59 3.51
C LEU A 48 -12.67 -27.13 3.11
N TYR A 49 -13.91 -26.80 2.75
CA TYR A 49 -14.30 -25.41 2.47
C TYR A 49 -14.21 -24.51 3.70
N ARG A 50 -14.52 -25.04 4.89
CA ARG A 50 -14.36 -24.31 6.14
C ARG A 50 -12.90 -23.96 6.42
N VAL A 51 -11.99 -24.93 6.28
CA VAL A 51 -10.54 -24.68 6.43
C VAL A 51 -10.05 -23.62 5.44
N ALA A 52 -10.46 -23.71 4.17
CA ALA A 52 -10.11 -22.72 3.16
C ALA A 52 -10.66 -21.32 3.49
N PHE A 53 -11.89 -21.26 4.00
CA PHE A 53 -12.50 -20.01 4.46
C PHE A 53 -11.72 -19.43 5.65
N ASP A 54 -11.45 -20.20 6.69
CA ASP A 54 -10.75 -19.74 7.89
C ASP A 54 -9.34 -19.22 7.54
N GLU A 55 -8.60 -19.93 6.67
CA GLU A 55 -7.28 -19.47 6.23
C GLU A 55 -7.36 -18.19 5.37
N SER A 56 -8.40 -18.05 4.55
CA SER A 56 -8.62 -16.83 3.77
C SER A 56 -8.90 -15.62 4.67
N VAL A 57 -9.67 -15.81 5.75
CA VAL A 57 -9.95 -14.77 6.76
C VAL A 57 -8.66 -14.41 7.49
N ARG A 58 -7.89 -15.41 7.93
CA ARG A 58 -6.58 -15.21 8.59
C ARG A 58 -5.63 -14.41 7.72
N THR A 59 -5.55 -14.75 6.43
CA THR A 59 -4.68 -14.07 5.47
C THR A 59 -5.08 -12.60 5.27
N LEU A 60 -6.38 -12.33 5.16
CA LEU A 60 -6.87 -10.95 5.05
C LEU A 60 -6.52 -10.15 6.31
N GLU A 61 -6.70 -10.71 7.51
CA GLU A 61 -6.35 -10.01 8.74
C GLU A 61 -4.84 -9.74 8.86
N GLN A 62 -4.00 -10.68 8.43
CA GLN A 62 -2.55 -10.45 8.33
C GLN A 62 -2.21 -9.27 7.43
N GLN A 63 -2.87 -9.13 6.27
CA GLN A 63 -2.67 -7.97 5.38
C GLN A 63 -3.09 -6.63 6.06
N PHE A 64 -4.16 -6.65 6.86
CA PHE A 64 -4.58 -5.49 7.65
C PHE A 64 -3.58 -5.11 8.74
N GLN A 65 -3.10 -6.09 9.49
CA GLN A 65 -2.09 -5.89 10.52
C GLN A 65 -0.78 -5.37 9.93
N GLU A 66 -0.38 -5.91 8.78
CA GLU A 66 0.82 -5.45 8.08
C GLU A 66 0.70 -3.98 7.65
N LEU A 67 -0.41 -3.59 7.01
CA LEU A 67 -0.63 -2.20 6.61
C LEU A 67 -0.63 -1.26 7.82
N SER A 68 -1.25 -1.67 8.92
CA SER A 68 -1.26 -0.89 10.17
C SER A 68 0.16 -0.72 10.72
N SER A 69 0.95 -1.80 10.74
CA SER A 69 2.35 -1.79 11.18
C SER A 69 3.21 -0.86 10.31
N LEU A 70 3.06 -0.93 8.98
CA LEU A 70 3.78 -0.05 8.05
C LEU A 70 3.45 1.42 8.28
N ARG A 71 2.17 1.77 8.48
CA ARG A 71 1.75 3.14 8.78
C ARG A 71 2.33 3.64 10.10
N GLN A 72 2.30 2.83 11.16
CA GLN A 72 2.86 3.22 12.45
C GLN A 72 4.37 3.48 12.34
N ARG A 73 5.12 2.59 11.68
CA ARG A 73 6.55 2.77 11.43
C ARG A 73 6.84 4.00 10.58
N LEU A 74 6.00 4.27 9.57
CA LEU A 74 6.12 5.45 8.71
C LEU A 74 5.91 6.76 9.49
N VAL A 75 4.94 6.81 10.41
CA VAL A 75 4.72 8.00 11.27
C VAL A 75 5.93 8.26 12.16
N GLN A 76 6.47 7.20 12.79
CA GLN A 76 7.69 7.31 13.61
C GLN A 76 8.89 7.80 12.80
N TYR A 77 9.09 7.22 11.60
CA TYR A 77 10.13 7.64 10.67
C TYR A 77 9.97 9.11 10.25
N LEU A 78 8.75 9.54 9.92
CA LEU A 78 8.48 10.93 9.52
C LEU A 78 8.82 11.91 10.65
N ALA A 79 8.41 11.60 11.88
CA ALA A 79 8.73 12.43 13.04
C ALA A 79 10.25 12.58 13.22
N PHE A 80 10.99 11.48 13.06
CA PHE A 80 12.45 11.49 13.11
C PHE A 80 13.06 12.35 11.99
N VAL A 81 12.67 12.12 10.73
CA VAL A 81 13.21 12.85 9.57
C VAL A 81 12.91 14.35 9.66
N VAL A 82 11.70 14.73 10.06
CA VAL A 82 11.32 16.14 10.25
C VAL A 82 12.17 16.80 11.32
N THR A 83 12.35 16.12 12.46
CA THR A 83 13.17 16.63 13.58
C THR A 83 14.64 16.78 13.16
N ALA A 84 15.22 15.76 12.54
CA ALA A 84 16.60 15.78 12.07
C ALA A 84 16.81 16.86 11.00
N THR A 85 15.87 17.01 10.06
CA THR A 85 15.92 18.05 9.03
C THR A 85 15.84 19.44 9.64
N ALA A 86 14.90 19.68 10.56
CA ALA A 86 14.78 20.97 11.24
C ALA A 86 16.06 21.34 12.00
N PHE A 87 16.67 20.36 12.68
CA PHE A 87 17.95 20.54 13.38
C PHE A 87 19.10 20.89 12.42
N LEU A 88 19.24 20.13 11.32
CA LEU A 88 20.32 20.36 10.35
C LEU A 88 20.15 21.69 9.61
N VAL A 89 18.92 22.03 9.20
CA VAL A 89 18.59 23.32 8.58
C VAL A 89 18.91 24.45 9.55
N GLY A 90 18.45 24.37 10.81
CA GLY A 90 18.75 25.37 11.84
C GLY A 90 20.25 25.56 12.06
N SER A 91 20.99 24.45 12.21
CA SER A 91 22.44 24.47 12.37
C SER A 91 23.15 25.12 11.17
N SER A 92 22.69 24.81 9.95
CA SER A 92 23.28 25.38 8.74
C SER A 92 23.04 26.89 8.62
N LEU A 93 21.86 27.37 9.03
CA LEU A 93 21.51 28.79 8.97
C LEU A 93 22.24 29.60 10.04
N SER A 94 22.36 29.09 11.27
CA SER A 94 23.05 29.77 12.36
C SER A 94 24.53 30.02 12.06
N ARG A 95 25.24 29.05 11.46
CA ARG A 95 26.65 29.23 11.07
C ARG A 95 26.85 30.13 9.85
N SER A 96 25.90 30.10 8.92
CA SER A 96 25.98 30.91 7.69
C SER A 96 25.79 32.41 7.93
N ALA A 97 25.40 32.84 9.13
CA ALA A 97 25.28 34.25 9.49
C ALA A 97 26.65 34.92 9.71
N GLU A 98 27.71 34.15 9.97
CA GLU A 98 29.05 34.65 10.29
C GLU A 98 29.99 34.73 9.08
N LEU A 99 29.75 33.95 8.01
CA LEU A 99 30.59 33.88 6.80
C LEU A 99 29.89 34.56 5.61
N VAL A 100 30.44 35.70 5.18
CA VAL A 100 29.80 36.78 4.40
C VAL A 100 29.42 36.49 2.93
N THR A 101 29.56 35.29 2.38
CA THR A 101 29.06 35.03 1.00
C THR A 101 28.39 33.67 0.83
N ARG A 102 27.08 33.70 0.53
CA ARG A 102 26.32 32.54 0.07
C ARG A 102 26.61 32.29 -1.41
N ASP A 103 27.55 31.40 -1.67
CA ASP A 103 27.93 30.99 -3.02
C ASP A 103 26.80 30.22 -3.73
N ALA A 104 26.81 30.18 -5.07
CA ALA A 104 25.78 29.52 -5.88
C ALA A 104 25.64 28.03 -5.52
N LEU A 105 26.75 27.38 -5.17
CA LEU A 105 26.80 25.98 -4.70
C LEU A 105 25.92 25.73 -3.47
N PHE A 106 25.82 26.70 -2.55
CA PHE A 106 24.95 26.59 -1.39
C PHE A 106 23.48 26.50 -1.78
N TYR A 107 23.03 27.37 -2.69
CA TYR A 107 21.65 27.37 -3.15
C TYR A 107 21.29 26.11 -3.93
N VAL A 108 22.24 25.54 -4.69
CA VAL A 108 22.04 24.26 -5.38
C VAL A 108 21.84 23.11 -4.38
N ILE A 109 22.71 23.00 -3.37
CA ILE A 109 22.61 21.92 -2.37
C ILE A 109 21.37 22.10 -1.49
N ALA A 110 21.09 23.32 -1.01
CA ALA A 110 19.90 23.63 -0.23
C ALA A 110 18.61 23.42 -1.03
N GLY A 111 18.60 23.80 -2.31
CA GLY A 111 17.49 23.54 -3.24
C GLY A 111 17.23 22.05 -3.40
N THR A 112 18.29 21.28 -3.68
CA THR A 112 18.20 19.81 -3.80
C THR A 112 17.67 19.15 -2.53
N GLY A 113 18.20 19.54 -1.37
CA GLY A 113 17.73 19.06 -0.07
C GLY A 113 16.26 19.39 0.17
N THR A 114 15.83 20.60 -0.18
CA THR A 114 14.43 21.04 -0.05
C THR A 114 13.49 20.30 -1.00
N THR A 115 13.91 20.04 -2.25
CA THR A 115 13.12 19.23 -3.20
C THR A 115 12.94 17.81 -2.68
N LEU A 116 13.98 17.20 -2.11
CA LEU A 116 13.88 15.86 -1.50
C LEU A 116 12.95 15.85 -0.28
N VAL A 117 12.91 16.93 0.52
CA VAL A 117 11.91 17.10 1.60
C VAL A 117 10.50 17.06 1.02
N ALA A 118 10.23 17.86 -0.01
CA ALA A 118 8.91 17.94 -0.62
C ALA A 118 8.48 16.57 -1.18
N VAL A 119 9.37 15.87 -1.89
CA VAL A 119 9.10 14.52 -2.40
C VAL A 119 8.82 13.54 -1.27
N THR A 120 9.62 13.55 -0.20
CA THR A 120 9.43 12.66 0.96
C THR A 120 8.08 12.91 1.64
N ILE A 121 7.67 14.17 1.79
CA ILE A 121 6.36 14.55 2.35
C ILE A 121 5.23 14.05 1.45
N VAL A 122 5.34 14.23 0.12
CA VAL A 122 4.32 13.77 -0.83
C VAL A 122 4.18 12.24 -0.79
N LEU A 123 5.29 11.50 -0.87
CA LEU A 123 5.28 10.03 -0.81
C LEU A 123 4.68 9.51 0.49
N THR A 124 5.06 10.12 1.62
CA THR A 124 4.54 9.77 2.94
C THR A 124 3.05 10.12 3.06
N GLY A 125 2.65 11.28 2.55
CA GLY A 125 1.26 11.72 2.50
C GLY A 125 0.38 10.74 1.74
N ILE A 126 0.77 10.37 0.52
CA ILE A 126 0.05 9.38 -0.31
C ILE A 126 -0.10 8.05 0.44
N THR A 127 0.93 7.62 1.17
CA THR A 127 0.92 6.37 1.94
C THR A 127 -0.02 6.43 3.17
N LEU A 128 -0.14 7.60 3.79
CA LEU A 128 -1.04 7.84 4.93
C LEU A 128 -2.49 8.09 4.51
N LEU A 129 -2.72 8.53 3.27
CA LEU A 129 -4.05 8.82 2.75
C LEU A 129 -4.93 7.55 2.76
N PRO A 130 -6.06 7.56 3.50
CA PRO A 130 -6.92 6.39 3.62
C PRO A 130 -7.63 6.03 2.31
N SER A 131 -7.82 7.00 1.41
CA SER A 131 -8.40 6.80 0.08
C SER A 131 -7.47 6.04 -0.86
N ALA A 132 -6.19 6.42 -0.90
CA ALA A 132 -5.18 5.78 -1.74
C ALA A 132 -4.87 4.34 -1.29
N THR A 133 -5.01 4.07 0.01
CA THR A 133 -4.66 2.79 0.63
C THR A 133 -5.88 2.00 1.11
N ARG A 134 -7.06 2.31 0.56
CA ARG A 134 -8.32 1.63 0.93
C ARG A 134 -8.26 0.18 0.46
N MET A 135 -8.01 -0.74 1.40
CA MET A 135 -8.13 -2.17 1.13
C MET A 135 -9.58 -2.52 0.80
N ALA A 136 -9.76 -3.35 -0.22
CA ALA A 136 -11.05 -3.53 -0.87
C ALA A 136 -12.09 -4.14 0.10
N THR A 137 -11.66 -5.05 0.98
CA THR A 137 -12.58 -5.73 1.88
C THR A 137 -11.81 -6.34 3.05
N ARG A 138 -12.29 -6.09 4.28
CA ARG A 138 -11.99 -6.89 5.46
C ARG A 138 -13.04 -7.99 5.51
N ALA A 139 -12.69 -9.19 5.97
CA ALA A 139 -13.68 -10.25 6.22
C ALA A 139 -14.60 -9.81 7.37
N SER A 140 -15.55 -8.93 7.06
CA SER A 140 -16.49 -8.35 8.01
C SER A 140 -17.79 -9.11 7.87
N ALA A 141 -18.31 -9.60 9.00
CA ALA A 141 -19.61 -10.25 9.07
C ALA A 141 -20.70 -9.40 8.40
N LYS A 142 -20.64 -8.07 8.52
CA LYS A 142 -21.58 -7.15 7.86
C LYS A 142 -21.56 -7.27 6.34
N VAL A 143 -20.38 -7.33 5.73
CA VAL A 143 -20.23 -7.46 4.27
C VAL A 143 -20.69 -8.83 3.79
N ILE A 144 -20.41 -9.87 4.58
CA ILE A 144 -20.85 -11.24 4.30
C ILE A 144 -22.37 -11.33 4.36
N ILE A 145 -22.99 -10.80 5.42
CA ILE A 145 -24.44 -10.78 5.62
C ILE A 145 -25.12 -9.99 4.50
N SER A 146 -24.69 -8.74 4.27
CA SER A 146 -25.38 -7.85 3.31
C SER A 146 -25.22 -8.27 1.85
N ASN A 147 -24.07 -8.86 1.47
CA ASN A 147 -23.82 -9.21 0.07
C ASN A 147 -24.17 -10.66 -0.27
N HIS A 148 -24.08 -11.61 0.67
CA HIS A 148 -24.28 -13.04 0.38
C HIS A 148 -25.50 -13.64 1.07
N ILE A 149 -25.90 -13.15 2.24
CA ILE A 149 -27.05 -13.72 2.97
C ILE A 149 -28.35 -12.97 2.60
N GLU A 150 -28.30 -11.65 2.46
CA GLU A 150 -29.48 -10.83 2.20
C GLU A 150 -29.75 -10.62 0.70
N ARG A 151 -28.73 -10.77 -0.16
CA ARG A 151 -28.82 -10.41 -1.59
C ARG A 151 -28.85 -11.61 -2.55
N ASP A 152 -28.17 -12.71 -2.21
CA ASP A 152 -28.19 -13.93 -3.01
C ASP A 152 -29.23 -14.91 -2.45
N VAL A 153 -29.91 -15.65 -3.34
CA VAL A 153 -30.84 -16.75 -2.97
C VAL A 153 -30.14 -17.65 -1.95
N PRO A 154 -30.80 -18.05 -0.84
CA PRO A 154 -30.15 -18.79 0.24
C PRO A 154 -29.38 -19.97 -0.36
N PRO A 155 -28.06 -20.06 -0.11
CA PRO A 155 -27.25 -21.13 -0.66
C PRO A 155 -27.87 -22.46 -0.24
N VAL A 156 -28.04 -23.35 -1.22
CA VAL A 156 -28.77 -24.61 -1.06
C VAL A 156 -28.10 -25.50 0.02
N SER A 157 -26.83 -25.23 0.36
CA SER A 157 -26.09 -25.93 1.40
C SER A 157 -24.94 -25.10 2.03
N GLU A 158 -24.53 -25.49 3.24
CA GLU A 158 -23.40 -24.88 3.97
C GLU A 158 -22.09 -24.95 3.17
N GLY A 159 -21.83 -26.07 2.48
CA GLY A 159 -20.65 -26.25 1.65
C GLY A 159 -20.60 -25.27 0.47
N GLN A 160 -21.74 -24.97 -0.16
CA GLN A 160 -21.81 -23.98 -1.24
C GLN A 160 -21.57 -22.57 -0.73
N LEU A 161 -22.12 -22.21 0.43
CA LEU A 161 -21.86 -20.90 1.06
C LEU A 161 -20.37 -20.72 1.35
N LEU A 162 -19.74 -21.67 2.05
CA LEU A 162 -18.33 -21.61 2.40
C LEU A 162 -17.43 -21.55 1.17
N ARG A 163 -17.76 -22.31 0.12
CA ARG A 163 -17.04 -22.26 -1.16
C ARG A 163 -17.12 -20.88 -1.81
N THR A 164 -18.29 -20.26 -1.83
CA THR A 164 -18.49 -18.93 -2.41
C THR A 164 -17.75 -17.87 -1.61
N LEU A 165 -17.81 -17.93 -0.29
CA LEU A 165 -17.07 -17.02 0.60
C LEU A 165 -15.56 -17.17 0.45
N ALA A 166 -15.04 -18.40 0.36
CA ALA A 166 -13.62 -18.64 0.14
C ALA A 166 -13.15 -18.04 -1.20
N LYS A 167 -13.93 -18.21 -2.28
CA LYS A 167 -13.63 -17.60 -3.59
C LYS A 167 -13.68 -16.07 -3.54
N TYR A 168 -14.63 -15.50 -2.81
CA TYR A 168 -14.75 -14.06 -2.63
C TYR A 168 -13.54 -13.49 -1.87
N ASN A 169 -13.14 -14.14 -0.77
CA ASN A 169 -11.98 -13.74 0.01
C ASN A 169 -10.67 -13.87 -0.77
N ASP A 170 -10.52 -14.89 -1.62
CA ASP A 170 -9.33 -15.02 -2.47
C ASP A 170 -9.22 -13.87 -3.49
N LYS A 171 -10.33 -13.47 -4.12
CA LYS A 171 -10.36 -12.28 -4.99
C LYS A 171 -9.97 -11.01 -4.23
N ALA A 172 -10.49 -10.85 -3.01
CA ALA A 172 -10.13 -9.72 -2.15
C ALA A 172 -8.64 -9.75 -1.77
N ARG A 173 -8.08 -10.93 -1.46
CA ARG A 173 -6.67 -11.13 -1.15
C ARG A 173 -5.76 -10.69 -2.29
N VAL A 174 -6.06 -11.08 -3.52
CA VAL A 174 -5.27 -10.69 -4.71
C VAL A 174 -5.30 -9.18 -4.91
N SER A 175 -6.49 -8.56 -4.81
CA SER A 175 -6.65 -7.10 -4.91
C SER A 175 -5.89 -6.35 -3.82
N ASN A 176 -5.97 -6.82 -2.58
CA ASN A 176 -5.25 -6.23 -1.45
C ASN A 176 -3.73 -6.40 -1.59
N ASN A 177 -3.25 -7.54 -2.11
CA ASN A 177 -1.83 -7.79 -2.28
C ASN A 177 -1.18 -6.81 -3.27
N ALA A 178 -1.87 -6.48 -4.38
CA ALA A 178 -1.39 -5.48 -5.32
C ALA A 178 -1.24 -4.10 -4.67
N LYS A 179 -2.24 -3.69 -3.86
CA LYS A 179 -2.20 -2.42 -3.11
C LYS A 179 -1.11 -2.42 -2.05
N LEU A 180 -0.95 -3.52 -1.33
CA LEU A 180 0.07 -3.69 -0.31
C LEU A 180 1.48 -3.60 -0.91
N LYS A 181 1.69 -4.21 -2.09
CA LYS A 181 2.95 -4.08 -2.84
C LYS A 181 3.24 -2.63 -3.23
N LEU A 182 2.24 -1.90 -3.71
CA LEU A 182 2.37 -0.47 -4.01
C LEU A 182 2.74 0.33 -2.74
N VAL A 183 2.05 0.09 -1.62
CA VAL A 183 2.34 0.75 -0.33
C VAL A 183 3.76 0.43 0.15
N ARG A 184 4.22 -0.82 0.04
CA ARG A 184 5.59 -1.20 0.37
C ARG A 184 6.61 -0.46 -0.50
N ASN A 185 6.36 -0.35 -1.80
CA ASN A 185 7.25 0.38 -2.71
C ASN A 185 7.31 1.88 -2.38
N LEU A 186 6.16 2.51 -2.09
CA LEU A 186 6.11 3.90 -1.64
C LEU A 186 6.84 4.11 -0.31
N TYR A 187 6.67 3.19 0.64
CA TYR A 187 7.35 3.20 1.92
C TYR A 187 8.87 3.13 1.76
N VAL A 188 9.37 2.18 0.96
CA VAL A 188 10.81 2.06 0.65
C VAL A 188 11.32 3.30 -0.06
N GLY A 189 10.58 3.81 -1.04
CA GLY A 189 10.93 5.05 -1.75
C GLY A 189 11.03 6.26 -0.81
N ALA A 190 10.09 6.39 0.13
CA ALA A 190 10.12 7.44 1.14
C ALA A 190 11.35 7.33 2.05
N ILE A 191 11.73 6.11 2.47
CA ILE A 191 12.92 5.88 3.29
C ILE A 191 14.19 6.28 2.54
N VAL A 192 14.34 5.83 1.29
CA VAL A 192 15.51 6.12 0.47
C VAL A 192 15.62 7.63 0.22
N CYS A 193 14.50 8.27 -0.13
CA CYS A 193 14.45 9.71 -0.37
C CYS A 193 14.80 10.53 0.88
N GLY A 194 14.23 10.18 2.04
CA GLY A 194 14.52 10.87 3.29
C GLY A 194 15.95 10.61 3.79
N ALA A 195 16.52 9.43 3.55
CA ALA A 195 17.93 9.17 3.85
C ALA A 195 18.86 10.04 2.99
N LEU A 196 18.63 10.10 1.67
CA LEU A 196 19.39 10.94 0.75
C LEU A 196 19.29 12.42 1.14
N GLN A 197 18.09 12.89 1.50
CA GLN A 197 17.87 14.25 2.00
C GLN A 197 18.72 14.55 3.23
N LEU A 198 18.73 13.67 4.23
CA LEU A 198 19.54 13.87 5.44
C LEU A 198 21.03 13.90 5.10
N THR A 199 21.51 13.04 4.20
CA THR A 199 22.89 13.07 3.72
C THR A 199 23.23 14.42 3.08
N VAL A 200 22.36 14.96 2.21
CA VAL A 200 22.55 16.27 1.58
C VAL A 200 22.67 17.38 2.63
N TRP A 201 21.79 17.38 3.64
CA TRP A 201 21.85 18.37 4.72
C TRP A 201 23.09 18.23 5.60
N ILE A 202 23.51 17.00 5.90
CA ILE A 202 24.75 16.73 6.64
C ILE A 202 25.95 17.26 5.87
N VAL A 203 26.05 16.99 4.57
CA VAL A 203 27.13 17.51 3.70
C VAL A 203 27.12 19.04 3.70
N LEU A 204 25.95 19.66 3.60
CA LEU A 204 25.81 21.12 3.64
C LEU A 204 26.30 21.71 4.97
N VAL A 205 26.00 21.07 6.11
CA VAL A 205 26.51 21.49 7.42
C VAL A 205 28.02 21.31 7.51
N TRP A 206 28.55 20.18 7.02
CA TRP A 206 29.98 19.87 7.05
C TRP A 206 30.82 20.82 6.19
N LEU A 207 30.39 21.10 4.96
CA LEU A 207 31.07 22.06 4.06
C LEU A 207 31.09 23.50 4.61
N ARG A 208 30.29 23.77 5.66
CA ARG A 208 30.19 25.06 6.35
C ARG A 208 30.82 25.05 7.74
N THR A 209 31.35 23.91 8.20
CA THR A 209 32.10 23.81 9.46
C THR A 209 33.56 24.12 9.18
#